data_AF-A0A7V8ZS50-F1
#
_entry.id   AF-A0A7V8ZS50-F1
#
_cell.length_a   1.000
_cell.length_b   1.000
_cell.length_c   1.000
_cell.angle_alpha   90.00
_cell.angle_beta   90.00
_cell.angle_gamma   90.00
#
_symmetry.space_group_name_H-M   'P 1'
#
loop_
_entity.id
_entity.type
_entity.pdbx_description
1 polymer ?
#
loop_
_entity_poly.entity_id
_entity_poly.type
_entity_poly.pdbx_seq_one_letter_code
_entity_poly.pdbx_strand_id
1 'polypeptide(L)'
;MLNRAILICVFFLGGCATAPVEQPPSAGHNQRVLNEGYSMLYDAVSTQKQSDKLLLIKLESKDVKTVIGGISDAAERVQKDLDEMAKRDPRLELKLKPLPAIEVEARKSANFERLKDLLGQTGKEFERLLLLTQSGVLNSERHLAKTLSARETNPQRKKLMQEVSRTFDDQYEKVVRLLEARYFTPTK
;
A
#
# COMPACT_ATOMS: atom_id res chain seq x y z
N MET A 1 19.88 81.34 -11.92
CA MET A 1 19.26 80.68 -10.75
C MET A 1 18.02 79.93 -11.19
N LEU A 2 18.13 78.64 -11.51
CA LEU A 2 17.24 77.58 -11.00
C LEU A 2 17.90 76.25 -11.37
N ASN A 3 17.92 75.35 -10.40
CA ASN A 3 18.77 74.18 -10.32
C ASN A 3 17.91 72.93 -10.51
N ARG A 4 18.56 71.82 -10.90
CA ARG A 4 18.10 70.40 -10.82
C ARG A 4 17.19 69.94 -11.99
N ALA A 5 17.26 68.72 -12.51
CA ALA A 5 17.88 67.48 -12.06
C ALA A 5 18.24 66.57 -13.25
N ILE A 6 19.27 65.76 -13.05
CA ILE A 6 19.69 64.63 -13.88
C ILE A 6 18.58 63.56 -13.90
N LEU A 7 18.21 63.06 -15.10
CA LEU A 7 17.38 61.87 -15.25
C LEU A 7 18.24 60.75 -15.87
N ILE A 8 18.69 59.83 -15.02
CA ILE A 8 19.33 58.56 -15.43
C ILE A 8 18.20 57.58 -15.74
N CYS A 9 18.05 57.17 -16.99
CA CYS A 9 17.22 56.04 -17.39
C CYS A 9 17.99 54.73 -17.18
N VAL A 10 17.76 54.04 -16.05
CA VAL A 10 18.10 52.62 -15.92
C VAL A 10 16.84 51.82 -16.21
N PHE A 11 16.79 51.18 -17.39
CA PHE A 11 15.79 50.16 -17.70
C PHE A 11 16.10 48.89 -16.90
N PHE A 12 15.42 48.72 -15.76
CA PHE A 12 15.30 47.40 -15.13
C PHE A 12 14.21 46.61 -15.86
N LEU A 13 14.61 45.72 -16.76
CA LEU A 13 13.74 44.66 -17.29
C LEU A 13 13.50 43.63 -16.17
N GLY A 14 12.53 43.92 -15.30
CA GLY A 14 11.99 42.95 -14.36
C GLY A 14 11.09 41.97 -15.09
N GLY A 15 11.66 40.86 -15.55
CA GLY A 15 10.87 39.70 -15.99
C GLY A 15 10.23 39.03 -14.78
N CYS A 16 8.94 39.28 -14.54
CA CYS A 16 8.13 38.42 -13.68
C CYS A 16 7.98 37.06 -14.37
N ALA A 17 8.85 36.12 -14.06
CA ALA A 17 8.56 34.71 -14.31
C ALA A 17 7.41 34.32 -13.37
N THR A 18 6.18 34.40 -13.87
CA THR A 18 5.03 33.76 -13.21
C THR A 18 5.31 32.26 -13.21
N ALA A 19 5.61 31.70 -12.04
CA ALA A 19 5.60 30.25 -11.85
C ALA A 19 4.24 29.73 -12.37
N PRO A 20 4.21 28.62 -13.14
CA PRO A 20 2.94 28.01 -13.54
C PRO A 20 2.13 27.72 -12.27
N VAL A 21 0.94 28.30 -12.17
CA VAL A 21 -0.01 27.93 -11.13
C VAL A 21 -0.39 26.48 -11.41
N GLU A 22 0.10 25.56 -10.58
CA GLU A 22 -0.29 24.16 -10.62
C GLU A 22 -1.79 24.12 -10.31
N GLN A 23 -2.62 23.96 -11.35
CA GLN A 23 -4.06 23.91 -11.19
C GLN A 23 -4.40 22.64 -10.38
N PRO A 24 -5.25 22.75 -9.34
CA PRO A 24 -5.64 21.57 -8.58
C PRO A 24 -6.28 20.54 -9.53
N PRO A 25 -5.96 19.24 -9.37
CA PRO A 25 -6.48 18.21 -10.24
C PRO A 25 -8.01 18.25 -10.29
N SER A 26 -8.57 18.10 -11.50
CA SER A 26 -10.03 18.07 -11.66
C SER A 26 -10.65 16.93 -10.84
N ALA A 27 -11.91 17.10 -10.42
CA ALA A 27 -12.61 16.09 -9.63
C ALA A 27 -12.60 14.69 -10.29
N GLY A 28 -12.67 14.64 -11.64
CA GLY A 28 -12.56 13.40 -12.41
C GLY A 28 -11.17 12.76 -12.36
N HIS A 29 -10.10 13.56 -12.39
CA HIS A 29 -8.73 13.05 -12.22
C HIS A 29 -8.54 12.45 -10.83
N ASN A 30 -9.01 13.13 -9.77
CA ASN A 30 -8.91 12.61 -8.41
C ASN A 30 -9.69 11.29 -8.22
N GLN A 31 -10.90 11.20 -8.77
CA GLN A 31 -11.70 9.96 -8.71
C GLN A 31 -11.00 8.79 -9.40
N ARG A 32 -10.37 9.05 -10.56
CA ARG A 32 -9.61 8.01 -11.27
C ARG A 32 -8.44 7.52 -10.42
N VAL A 33 -7.62 8.42 -9.87
CA VAL A 33 -6.48 8.05 -9.01
C VAL A 33 -6.93 7.26 -7.79
N LEU A 34 -8.07 7.61 -7.19
CA LEU A 34 -8.66 6.84 -6.10
C LEU A 34 -9.06 5.42 -6.56
N ASN A 35 -9.77 5.29 -7.68
CA ASN A 35 -10.17 3.98 -8.23
C ASN A 35 -8.95 3.10 -8.56
N GLU A 36 -7.87 3.69 -9.08
CA GLU A 36 -6.61 2.98 -9.32
C GLU A 36 -6.02 2.45 -8.00
N GLY A 37 -5.94 3.28 -6.96
CA GLY A 37 -5.46 2.85 -5.64
C GLY A 37 -6.36 1.81 -4.97
N TYR A 38 -7.69 1.95 -5.05
CA TYR A 38 -8.62 0.97 -4.52
C TYR A 38 -8.54 -0.37 -5.28
N SER A 39 -8.34 -0.33 -6.60
CA SER A 39 -8.14 -1.55 -7.40
C SER A 39 -6.85 -2.26 -7.01
N MET A 40 -5.76 -1.52 -6.75
CA MET A 40 -4.52 -2.10 -6.23
C MET A 40 -4.70 -2.74 -4.85
N LEU A 41 -5.43 -2.08 -3.95
CA LEU A 41 -5.68 -2.63 -2.62
C LEU A 41 -6.57 -3.88 -2.71
N TYR A 42 -7.62 -3.84 -3.54
CA TYR A 42 -8.52 -4.96 -3.76
C TYR A 42 -7.79 -6.20 -4.30
N ASP A 43 -6.87 -6.02 -5.26
CA ASP A 43 -6.05 -7.10 -5.81
C ASP A 43 -5.10 -7.68 -4.75
N ALA A 44 -4.44 -6.82 -3.97
CA ALA A 44 -3.56 -7.24 -2.88
C ALA A 44 -4.31 -8.10 -1.85
N VAL A 45 -5.43 -7.59 -1.30
CA VAL A 45 -6.18 -8.32 -0.27
C VAL A 45 -6.85 -9.59 -0.81
N SER A 46 -7.22 -9.61 -2.10
CA SER A 46 -7.77 -10.81 -2.76
C SER A 46 -6.76 -11.96 -2.80
N THR A 47 -5.48 -11.63 -2.96
CA THR A 47 -4.38 -12.60 -2.92
C THR A 47 -4.05 -12.96 -1.47
N GLN A 48 -3.96 -11.95 -0.60
CA GLN A 48 -3.49 -12.10 0.77
C GLN A 48 -4.43 -12.94 1.65
N LYS A 49 -5.75 -12.89 1.41
CA LYS A 49 -6.74 -13.75 2.10
C LYS A 49 -6.60 -15.25 1.80
N GLN A 50 -5.61 -15.64 0.99
CA GLN A 50 -5.30 -17.03 0.66
C GLN A 50 -3.93 -17.45 1.22
N SER A 51 -3.26 -16.58 1.97
CA SER A 51 -1.88 -16.79 2.45
C SER A 51 -1.75 -17.97 3.42
N ASP A 52 -2.80 -18.27 4.18
CA ASP A 52 -2.89 -19.39 5.11
C ASP A 52 -3.01 -20.75 4.41
N LYS A 53 -3.42 -20.80 3.13
CA LYS A 53 -3.49 -22.05 2.37
C LYS A 53 -2.14 -22.77 2.27
N LEU A 54 -1.03 -22.03 2.30
CA LEU A 54 0.30 -22.62 2.31
C LEU A 54 0.53 -23.50 3.56
N LEU A 55 -0.14 -23.20 4.66
CA LEU A 55 -0.05 -23.95 5.92
C LEU A 55 -0.86 -25.25 5.89
N LEU A 56 -1.74 -25.45 4.89
CA LEU A 56 -2.42 -26.73 4.71
C LEU A 56 -1.47 -27.85 4.25
N ILE A 57 -0.33 -27.47 3.66
CA ILE A 57 0.64 -28.40 3.07
C ILE A 57 2.01 -28.34 3.73
N LYS A 58 2.27 -27.35 4.61
CA LYS A 58 3.53 -27.15 5.31
C LYS A 58 3.29 -27.14 6.81
N LEU A 59 4.00 -28.00 7.54
CA LEU A 59 3.94 -28.03 9.00
C LEU A 59 4.62 -26.79 9.61
N GLU A 60 3.94 -26.18 10.56
CA GLU A 60 4.30 -24.94 11.22
C GLU A 60 4.02 -25.00 12.74
N SER A 61 4.64 -24.10 13.47
CA SER A 61 4.33 -23.87 14.89
C SER A 61 3.02 -23.11 15.06
N LYS A 62 2.36 -23.33 16.21
CA LYS A 62 1.08 -22.69 16.54
C LYS A 62 1.14 -21.16 16.42
N ASP A 63 2.23 -20.53 16.85
CA ASP A 63 2.38 -19.07 16.78
C ASP A 63 2.38 -18.56 15.34
N VAL A 64 3.08 -19.25 14.42
CA VAL A 64 3.11 -18.90 13.00
C VAL A 64 1.73 -19.07 12.41
N LYS A 65 1.06 -20.19 12.69
CA LYS A 65 -0.32 -20.43 12.25
C LYS A 65 -1.26 -19.31 12.68
N THR A 66 -1.18 -18.89 13.95
CA THR A 66 -2.00 -17.81 14.49
C THR A 66 -1.74 -16.48 13.79
N VAL A 67 -0.47 -16.11 13.58
CA VAL A 67 -0.11 -14.86 12.90
C VAL A 67 -0.58 -14.85 11.45
N ILE A 68 -0.32 -15.92 10.69
CA ILE A 68 -0.71 -16.02 9.28
C ILE A 68 -2.23 -16.08 9.13
N GLY A 69 -2.93 -16.82 9.98
CA GLY A 69 -4.40 -16.82 10.00
C GLY A 69 -4.97 -15.43 10.28
N GLY A 70 -4.41 -14.70 11.24
CA GLY A 70 -4.83 -13.32 11.55
C GLY A 70 -4.64 -12.35 10.38
N ILE A 71 -3.62 -12.56 9.54
CA ILE A 71 -3.39 -11.81 8.31
C ILE A 71 -4.43 -12.16 7.25
N SER A 72 -4.65 -13.45 7.01
CA SER A 72 -5.62 -13.94 6.03
C SER A 72 -7.03 -13.42 6.34
N ASP A 73 -7.44 -13.53 7.61
CA ASP A 73 -8.73 -13.04 8.11
C ASP A 73 -8.87 -11.52 7.97
N ALA A 74 -7.79 -10.77 8.21
CA ALA A 74 -7.81 -9.31 8.03
C ALA A 74 -8.00 -8.96 6.56
N ALA A 75 -7.26 -9.60 5.65
CA ALA A 75 -7.41 -9.38 4.22
C ALA A 75 -8.81 -9.76 3.71
N GLU A 76 -9.40 -10.86 4.19
CA GLU A 76 -10.77 -11.25 3.83
C GLU A 76 -11.80 -10.20 4.28
N ARG A 77 -11.68 -9.68 5.52
CA ARG A 77 -12.54 -8.60 6.00
C ARG A 77 -12.43 -7.35 5.14
N VAL A 78 -11.20 -6.90 4.85
CA VAL A 78 -10.98 -5.72 4.01
C VAL A 78 -11.56 -5.90 2.61
N GLN A 79 -11.42 -7.10 2.02
CA GLN A 79 -12.05 -7.36 0.72
C GLN A 79 -13.56 -7.23 0.77
N LYS A 80 -14.21 -7.79 1.80
CA LYS A 80 -15.66 -7.69 1.99
C LYS A 80 -16.10 -6.23 2.15
N ASP A 81 -15.37 -5.43 2.92
CA ASP A 81 -15.66 -4.01 3.09
C ASP A 81 -15.57 -3.25 1.75
N LEU A 82 -14.56 -3.54 0.93
CA LEU A 82 -14.41 -2.96 -0.41
C LEU A 82 -15.55 -3.39 -1.34
N ASP A 83 -15.92 -4.66 -1.36
CA ASP A 83 -17.05 -5.16 -2.14
C ASP A 83 -18.36 -4.46 -1.76
N GLU A 84 -18.60 -4.25 -0.45
CA GLU A 84 -19.75 -3.51 0.03
C GLU A 84 -19.72 -2.03 -0.38
N MET A 85 -18.54 -1.39 -0.33
CA MET A 85 -18.39 -0.02 -0.82
C MET A 85 -18.75 0.10 -2.29
N ALA A 86 -18.25 -0.80 -3.15
CA ALA A 86 -18.51 -0.77 -4.58
C ALA A 86 -19.97 -1.06 -4.92
N LYS A 87 -20.66 -1.89 -4.12
CA LYS A 87 -22.12 -2.08 -4.24
C LYS A 87 -22.91 -0.80 -3.92
N ARG A 88 -22.42 0.02 -2.98
CA ARG A 88 -23.10 1.25 -2.54
C ARG A 88 -22.80 2.48 -3.41
N ASP A 89 -21.60 2.57 -4.01
CA ASP A 89 -21.25 3.63 -4.97
C ASP A 89 -20.73 3.05 -6.28
N PRO A 90 -21.54 3.08 -7.36
CA PRO A 90 -21.13 2.61 -8.69
C PRO A 90 -19.93 3.33 -9.31
N ARG A 91 -19.53 4.51 -8.79
CA ARG A 91 -18.34 5.24 -9.26
C ARG A 91 -17.04 4.67 -8.72
N LEU A 92 -17.11 3.80 -7.71
CA LEU A 92 -15.95 3.12 -7.15
C LEU A 92 -15.65 1.86 -7.97
N GLU A 93 -14.56 1.93 -8.74
CA GLU A 93 -14.09 0.80 -9.55
C GLU A 93 -12.94 0.09 -8.83
N LEU A 94 -13.10 -1.23 -8.62
CA LEU A 94 -12.12 -2.07 -7.90
C LEU A 94 -11.32 -3.01 -8.81
N LYS A 95 -11.57 -2.99 -10.12
CA LYS A 95 -11.01 -3.94 -11.09
C LYS A 95 -10.22 -3.26 -12.22
N LEU A 96 -9.77 -2.04 -11.98
CA LEU A 96 -8.83 -1.39 -12.88
C LEU A 96 -7.49 -2.14 -12.86
N LYS A 97 -6.74 -2.02 -13.96
CA LYS A 97 -5.36 -2.51 -14.08
C LYS A 97 -4.42 -1.31 -14.22
N PRO A 98 -4.13 -0.59 -13.11
CA PRO A 98 -3.40 0.67 -13.17
C PRO A 98 -1.90 0.52 -13.42
N LEU A 99 -1.35 -0.67 -13.19
CA LEU A 99 0.06 -0.93 -13.35
C LEU A 99 0.42 -1.19 -14.83
N PRO A 100 1.57 -0.69 -15.31
CA PRO A 100 2.11 -1.07 -16.61
C PRO A 100 2.27 -2.59 -16.74
N ALA A 101 2.11 -3.14 -17.95
CA ALA A 101 2.20 -4.58 -18.19
C ALA A 101 3.52 -5.18 -17.67
N ILE A 102 4.65 -4.49 -17.91
CA ILE A 102 5.97 -4.96 -17.47
C ILE A 102 6.09 -5.02 -15.94
N GLU A 103 5.44 -4.12 -15.21
CA GLU A 103 5.41 -4.12 -13.74
C GLU A 103 4.57 -5.30 -13.21
N VAL A 104 3.43 -5.58 -13.84
CA VAL A 104 2.60 -6.75 -13.50
C VAL A 104 3.38 -8.04 -13.72
N GLU A 105 4.08 -8.16 -14.85
CA GLU A 105 4.90 -9.33 -15.17
C GLU A 105 6.07 -9.50 -14.20
N ALA A 106 6.77 -8.41 -13.85
CA ALA A 106 7.86 -8.42 -12.88
C ALA A 106 7.39 -8.91 -11.50
N ARG A 107 6.26 -8.37 -11.00
CA ARG A 107 5.68 -8.81 -9.72
C ARG A 107 5.28 -10.28 -9.75
N LYS A 108 4.68 -10.74 -10.84
CA LYS A 108 4.30 -12.16 -11.00
C LYS A 108 5.53 -13.08 -10.98
N SER A 109 6.61 -12.68 -11.66
CA SER A 109 7.88 -13.42 -11.64
C SER A 109 8.47 -13.49 -10.23
N ALA A 110 8.59 -12.35 -9.55
CA ALA A 110 9.11 -12.29 -8.18
C ALA A 110 8.28 -13.09 -7.18
N ASN A 111 6.94 -13.03 -7.28
CA ASN A 111 6.05 -13.82 -6.43
C ASN A 111 6.18 -15.33 -6.70
N PHE A 112 6.38 -15.72 -7.95
CA PHE A 112 6.57 -17.13 -8.32
C PHE A 112 7.90 -17.68 -7.80
N GLU A 113 8.99 -16.92 -7.92
CA GLU A 113 10.29 -17.28 -7.32
C GLU A 113 10.18 -17.39 -5.80
N ARG A 114 9.55 -16.42 -5.13
CA ARG A 114 9.34 -16.47 -3.69
C ARG A 114 8.52 -17.68 -3.25
N LEU A 115 7.47 -18.05 -4.01
CA LEU A 115 6.69 -19.24 -3.73
C LEU A 115 7.52 -20.52 -3.88
N LYS A 116 8.38 -20.61 -4.91
CA LYS A 116 9.31 -21.74 -5.06
C LYS A 116 10.25 -21.85 -3.86
N ASP A 117 10.82 -20.74 -3.41
CA ASP A 117 11.70 -20.74 -2.24
C ASP A 117 10.95 -21.25 -1.01
N LEU A 118 9.73 -20.74 -0.73
CA LEU A 118 8.90 -21.21 0.38
C LEU A 118 8.59 -22.71 0.28
N LEU A 119 8.29 -23.22 -0.91
CA LEU A 119 8.04 -24.64 -1.14
C LEU A 119 9.30 -25.50 -0.97
N GLY A 120 10.49 -24.96 -1.24
CA GLY A 120 11.76 -25.64 -1.03
C GLY A 120 12.20 -25.69 0.44
N GLN A 121 11.71 -24.78 1.29
CA GLN A 121 12.06 -24.74 2.71
C GLN A 121 11.13 -25.60 3.58
N THR A 122 11.61 -25.95 4.78
CA THR A 122 10.85 -26.60 5.85
C THR A 122 11.27 -26.05 7.21
N GLY A 123 10.56 -26.42 8.29
CA GLY A 123 10.95 -26.08 9.65
C GLY A 123 11.10 -24.57 9.89
N LYS A 124 12.13 -24.17 10.67
CA LYS A 124 12.35 -22.78 11.05
C LYS A 124 12.69 -21.88 9.87
N GLU A 125 13.36 -22.41 8.86
CA GLU A 125 13.74 -21.70 7.63
C GLU A 125 12.50 -21.33 6.82
N PHE A 126 11.55 -22.26 6.71
CA PHE A 126 10.25 -22.00 6.11
C PHE A 126 9.48 -20.92 6.87
N GLU A 127 9.35 -21.09 8.19
CA GLU A 127 8.62 -20.14 9.05
C GLU A 127 9.21 -18.72 8.96
N ARG A 128 10.55 -18.61 9.04
CA ARG A 128 11.25 -17.33 8.92
C ARG A 128 11.01 -16.69 7.55
N LEU A 129 11.16 -17.45 6.47
CA LEU A 129 10.96 -16.93 5.12
C LEU A 129 9.52 -16.49 4.90
N LEU A 130 8.55 -17.25 5.42
CA LEU A 130 7.13 -16.89 5.34
C LEU A 130 6.85 -15.57 6.07
N LEU A 131 7.31 -15.43 7.32
CA LEU A 131 7.12 -14.21 8.09
C LEU A 131 7.83 -13.00 7.45
N LEU A 132 9.04 -13.17 6.92
CA LEU A 132 9.75 -12.11 6.19
C LEU A 132 8.96 -11.68 4.95
N THR A 133 8.42 -12.65 4.20
CA THR A 133 7.56 -12.37 3.03
C THR A 133 6.35 -11.56 3.44
N GLN A 134 5.66 -11.97 4.50
CA GLN A 134 4.48 -11.30 4.99
C GLN A 134 4.76 -9.90 5.53
N SER A 135 5.93 -9.67 6.14
CA SER A 135 6.33 -8.33 6.59
C SER A 135 6.41 -7.33 5.41
N GLY A 136 6.91 -7.76 4.25
CA GLY A 136 6.99 -6.92 3.05
C GLY A 136 5.61 -6.64 2.44
N VAL A 137 4.75 -7.66 2.40
CA VAL A 137 3.36 -7.52 1.90
C VAL A 137 2.59 -6.54 2.77
N LEU A 138 2.54 -6.78 4.09
CA LEU A 138 1.83 -5.92 5.04
C LEU A 138 2.37 -4.49 5.05
N ASN A 139 3.69 -4.31 4.90
CA ASN A 139 4.28 -2.98 4.78
C ASN A 139 3.72 -2.23 3.56
N SER A 140 3.57 -2.91 2.42
CA SER A 140 2.99 -2.31 1.23
C SER A 140 1.49 -1.99 1.42
N GLU A 141 0.72 -2.94 1.97
CA GLU A 141 -0.73 -2.79 2.17
C GLU A 141 -1.08 -1.66 3.15
N ARG A 142 -0.38 -1.57 4.30
CA ARG A 142 -0.63 -0.50 5.28
C ARG A 142 -0.37 0.89 4.71
N HIS A 143 0.69 1.04 3.90
CA HIS A 143 1.03 2.32 3.28
C HIS A 143 0.11 2.67 2.11
N LEU A 144 -0.38 1.68 1.36
CA LEU A 144 -1.39 1.87 0.34
C LEU A 144 -2.71 2.37 0.97
N ALA A 145 -3.20 1.72 2.02
CA ALA A 145 -4.40 2.14 2.75
C ALA A 145 -4.24 3.54 3.37
N LYS A 146 -3.08 3.83 3.98
CA LYS A 146 -2.76 5.17 4.50
C LYS A 146 -2.82 6.23 3.39
N THR A 147 -2.26 5.94 2.22
CA THR A 147 -2.24 6.85 1.07
C THR A 147 -3.65 7.09 0.53
N LEU A 148 -4.47 6.05 0.42
CA LEU A 148 -5.89 6.17 0.06
C LEU A 148 -6.63 7.07 1.04
N SER A 149 -6.45 6.86 2.35
CA SER A 149 -7.09 7.70 3.38
C SER A 149 -6.70 9.19 3.31
N ALA A 150 -5.47 9.48 2.88
CA ALA A 150 -4.99 10.87 2.75
C ALA A 150 -5.62 11.58 1.54
N ARG A 151 -5.91 10.84 0.47
CA ARG A 151 -6.50 11.37 -0.78
C ARG A 151 -8.02 11.33 -0.82
N GLU A 152 -8.63 10.48 0.00
CA GLU A 152 -10.08 10.29 0.01
C GLU A 152 -10.81 11.53 0.57
N THR A 153 -11.83 11.97 -0.16
CA THR A 153 -12.66 13.12 0.21
C THR A 153 -13.99 12.69 0.84
N ASN A 154 -14.44 11.45 0.58
CA ASN A 154 -15.58 10.88 1.27
C ASN A 154 -15.20 10.51 2.71
N PRO A 155 -15.84 11.12 3.74
CA PRO A 155 -15.43 10.93 5.13
C PRO A 155 -15.58 9.48 5.62
N GLN A 156 -16.58 8.74 5.14
CA GLN A 156 -16.80 7.35 5.55
C GLN A 156 -15.70 6.44 5.00
N ARG A 157 -15.38 6.57 3.71
CA ARG A 157 -14.31 5.80 3.07
C ARG A 157 -12.94 6.13 3.66
N LYS A 158 -12.70 7.42 3.93
CA LYS A 158 -11.48 7.88 4.58
C LYS A 158 -11.30 7.20 5.92
N LYS A 159 -12.34 7.21 6.76
CA LYS A 159 -12.33 6.55 8.07
C LYS A 159 -12.05 5.05 7.94
N LEU A 160 -12.71 4.38 7.00
CA LEU A 160 -12.47 2.96 6.73
C LEU A 160 -11.01 2.71 6.31
N MET A 161 -10.43 3.50 5.40
CA MET A 161 -9.03 3.32 5.01
C MET A 161 -8.04 3.59 6.15
N GLN A 162 -8.38 4.46 7.11
CA GLN A 162 -7.60 4.60 8.35
C GLN A 162 -7.70 3.37 9.25
N GLU A 163 -8.87 2.73 9.32
CA GLU A 163 -9.08 1.47 10.05
C GLU A 163 -8.35 0.30 9.39
N VAL A 164 -8.39 0.21 8.05
CA VAL A 164 -7.63 -0.77 7.26
C VAL A 164 -6.12 -0.58 7.49
N SER A 165 -5.62 0.66 7.40
CA SER A 165 -4.20 0.95 7.65
C SER A 165 -3.76 0.50 9.05
N ARG A 166 -4.57 0.77 10.08
CA ARG A 166 -4.27 0.34 11.46
C ARG A 166 -4.32 -1.19 11.61
N THR A 167 -5.31 -1.83 10.98
CA THR A 167 -5.44 -3.29 11.00
C THR A 167 -4.20 -3.96 10.43
N PHE A 168 -3.69 -3.49 9.28
CA PHE A 168 -2.46 -4.05 8.71
C PHE A 168 -1.20 -3.68 9.50
N ASP A 169 -1.18 -2.54 10.18
CA ASP A 169 -0.10 -2.17 11.09
C ASP A 169 -0.03 -3.13 12.29
N ASP A 170 -1.17 -3.44 12.92
CA ASP A 170 -1.25 -4.40 14.02
C ASP A 170 -0.77 -5.80 13.59
N GLN A 171 -1.11 -6.24 12.39
CA GLN A 171 -0.62 -7.51 11.85
C GLN A 171 0.88 -7.47 11.54
N TYR A 172 1.37 -6.36 10.99
CA TYR A 172 2.79 -6.15 10.74
C TYR A 172 3.60 -6.25 12.04
N GLU A 173 3.15 -5.59 13.10
CA GLU A 173 3.80 -5.67 14.41
C GLU A 173 3.81 -7.09 14.99
N LYS A 174 2.73 -7.87 14.80
CA LYS A 174 2.70 -9.27 15.24
C LYS A 174 3.73 -10.12 14.49
N VAL A 175 3.86 -9.90 13.19
CA VAL A 175 4.89 -10.57 12.37
C VAL A 175 6.30 -10.19 12.84
N VAL A 176 6.58 -8.90 13.01
CA VAL A 176 7.90 -8.42 13.43
C VAL A 176 8.25 -8.92 14.83
N ARG A 177 7.33 -8.82 15.80
CA ARG A 177 7.55 -9.35 17.16
C ARG A 177 7.88 -10.84 17.14
N LEU A 178 7.21 -11.61 16.29
CA LEU A 178 7.48 -13.05 16.17
C LEU A 178 8.84 -13.33 15.51
N LEU A 179 9.21 -12.56 14.48
CA LEU A 179 10.54 -12.60 13.86
C LEU A 179 11.64 -12.34 14.88
N GLU A 180 11.53 -11.26 15.63
CA GLU A 180 12.49 -10.84 16.66
C GLU A 180 12.61 -11.89 17.78
N ALA A 181 11.49 -12.38 18.28
CA ALA A 181 11.48 -13.31 19.41
C ALA A 181 12.07 -14.68 19.09
N ARG A 182 11.97 -15.15 17.84
CA ARG A 182 12.23 -16.57 17.50
C ARG A 182 13.20 -16.81 16.35
N TYR A 183 13.42 -15.85 15.47
CA TYR A 183 14.12 -16.07 14.20
C TYR A 183 15.30 -15.13 13.95
N PHE A 184 15.40 -14.03 14.69
CA PHE A 184 16.57 -13.17 14.69
C PHE A 184 17.48 -13.47 15.88
N THR A 185 18.77 -13.19 15.72
CA THR A 185 19.73 -13.27 16.80
C THR A 185 19.59 -12.01 17.67
N PRO A 186 19.54 -12.11 19.01
CA PRO A 186 19.53 -10.92 19.87
C PRO A 186 20.74 -10.05 19.54
N THR A 187 20.51 -8.76 19.32
CA THR A 187 21.59 -7.76 19.30
C THR A 187 22.25 -7.78 20.67
N LYS A 188 23.55 -8.07 20.70
CA LYS A 188 24.38 -8.01 21.91
C LYS A 188 24.56 -6.58 22.39
#